data_AF-A0A7S4SN49-F1
#
_entry.id   AF-A0A7S4SN49-F1
#
_cell.length_a   1.000
_cell.length_b   1.000
_cell.length_c   1.000
_cell.angle_alpha   90.00
_cell.angle_beta   90.00
_cell.angle_gamma   90.00
#
_symmetry.space_group_name_H-M   'P 1'
#
loop_
_entity.id
_entity.type
_entity.pdbx_description
1 polymer ?
#
loop_
_entity_poly.entity_id
_entity_poly.type
_entity_poly.pdbx_seq_one_letter_code
_entity_poly.pdbx_strand_id
1 'polypeptide(L)'
;RKALPMAQGAEEVRGGGGTASRRRGAMGKAAPLRKKTCARKAKRVRNAGQGALKGPVGSDGYFSGRSQPSATVRGKREAAAALRKGSLVLEVEGHFLQVPLRQRLKFLDACPGRTTAAAERYDGYKGSGNLKEALSAGALPDDLYYDVKKGALAFVPKLVAKTARGPLPVSKWPPGVRVDDAPRPWWLPEDWAYGMKTTCKSKLKAYIAPNARIYYHRPVIEMIVQQQLGGLDGMVEWARAQISQGRDWSGRPLRTQSDARLFACLSKQERACLPEVEEFHFCVVSARRATERTGIRGIVNVQSRLVAAGARPRWYVDEASVEDYRRLGLDAVAGGRLTPSRNRALADAQRRGKACVQISDDISRWEYHKGNLQELSGIDANEKLRQANEAARSKDRIVVSPVAAARFLLAKMRAAEGRPRLGGVFPTGNAALSLLTEAVSTQGFILGDFFVHDRSPCRFDESMTLKEDYDFTCSHLAEHGAVLRCNRLIIHVAHETNSGGAVSVRDSKGNKERENIAILMRKWPGVFRPHGTRGSEQVLMRWPGRAACRGA
;
A
#
# COMPACT_ATOMS: atom_id res chain seq x y z
N ARG A 1 -42.06 63.07 -29.96
CA ARG A 1 -42.91 61.86 -30.02
C ARG A 1 -42.72 61.12 -28.70
N LYS A 2 -43.81 61.10 -27.91
CA LYS A 2 -44.15 60.40 -26.64
C LYS A 2 -43.04 59.54 -25.99
N ALA A 3 -42.55 59.85 -24.79
CA ALA A 3 -43.17 59.84 -23.45
C ALA A 3 -43.18 58.44 -22.78
N LEU A 4 -42.48 58.39 -21.63
CA LEU A 4 -42.58 57.48 -20.46
C LEU A 4 -44.05 57.20 -20.02
N PRO A 5 -44.40 56.22 -19.13
CA PRO A 5 -43.76 56.05 -17.80
C PRO A 5 -43.83 54.70 -17.02
N MET A 6 -43.04 54.70 -15.95
CA MET A 6 -43.16 54.19 -14.56
C MET A 6 -44.28 53.22 -14.12
N ALA A 7 -43.88 52.28 -13.24
CA ALA A 7 -44.41 51.99 -11.87
C ALA A 7 -43.44 50.98 -11.20
N GLN A 8 -42.75 51.23 -10.07
CA GLN A 8 -43.15 51.42 -8.66
C GLN A 8 -43.95 50.27 -8.03
N GLY A 9 -43.45 49.74 -6.89
CA GLY A 9 -44.27 49.05 -5.89
C GLY A 9 -43.51 48.12 -4.92
N ALA A 10 -43.55 48.49 -3.63
CA ALA A 10 -43.41 47.66 -2.41
C ALA A 10 -42.00 47.30 -1.89
N GLU A 11 -41.68 47.40 -0.60
CA GLU A 11 -42.30 48.07 0.56
C GLU A 11 -41.25 48.01 1.69
N GLU A 12 -41.09 49.12 2.41
CA GLU A 12 -40.22 49.26 3.57
C GLU A 12 -41.05 48.95 4.83
N VAL A 13 -40.65 47.96 5.63
CA VAL A 13 -41.22 47.74 6.97
C VAL A 13 -40.14 47.99 8.01
N ARG A 14 -40.20 49.18 8.62
CA ARG A 14 -39.65 49.45 9.95
C ARG A 14 -40.75 49.23 10.99
N GLY A 15 -40.37 48.68 12.14
CA GLY A 15 -41.11 48.88 13.40
C GLY A 15 -41.30 47.61 14.21
N GLY A 16 -40.82 47.62 15.47
CA GLY A 16 -41.19 46.60 16.44
C GLY A 16 -40.16 46.38 17.54
N GLY A 17 -39.98 47.36 18.41
CA GLY A 17 -39.33 47.14 19.71
C GLY A 17 -40.18 46.20 20.57
N GLY A 18 -39.53 45.27 21.25
CA GLY A 18 -40.17 44.32 22.16
C GLY A 18 -39.23 43.95 23.30
N THR A 19 -39.34 44.66 24.41
CA THR A 19 -38.82 44.29 25.72
C THR A 19 -39.62 43.12 26.31
N ALA A 20 -38.96 42.02 26.66
CA ALA A 20 -39.46 41.03 27.64
C ALA A 20 -38.25 40.24 28.16
N SER A 21 -37.83 40.44 29.40
CA SER A 21 -38.38 39.81 30.61
C SER A 21 -37.75 38.45 30.90
N ARG A 22 -37.09 38.41 32.06
CA ARG A 22 -36.48 37.26 32.74
C ARG A 22 -37.43 36.06 32.80
N ARG A 23 -36.93 34.88 32.42
CA ARG A 23 -37.25 33.63 33.13
C ARG A 23 -36.02 32.74 33.24
N ARG A 24 -35.50 32.64 34.48
CA ARG A 24 -34.59 31.58 34.92
C ARG A 24 -35.40 30.29 34.95
N GLY A 25 -35.11 29.37 34.02
CA GLY A 25 -35.58 27.99 34.06
C GLY A 25 -34.52 27.10 34.72
N ALA A 26 -34.92 26.41 35.78
CA ALA A 26 -34.08 25.57 36.62
C ALA A 26 -33.44 24.40 35.86
N MET A 27 -32.18 24.11 36.19
CA MET A 27 -31.46 22.91 35.76
C MET A 27 -32.08 21.67 36.39
N GLY A 28 -32.76 20.86 35.58
CA GLY A 28 -33.08 19.48 35.92
C GLY A 28 -31.83 18.61 35.87
N LYS A 29 -31.45 18.06 37.03
CA LYS A 29 -30.37 17.07 37.18
C LYS A 29 -30.75 15.79 36.41
N ALA A 30 -30.01 15.49 35.34
CA ALA A 30 -30.09 14.21 34.66
C ALA A 30 -29.32 13.15 35.46
N ALA A 31 -30.00 12.04 35.78
CA ALA A 31 -29.46 10.89 36.49
C ALA A 31 -28.40 10.14 35.63
N PRO A 32 -27.36 9.54 36.25
CA PRO A 32 -26.36 8.80 35.50
C PRO A 32 -26.87 7.42 35.05
N LEU A 33 -26.81 7.19 33.74
CA LEU A 33 -27.00 5.90 33.09
C LEU A 33 -25.99 4.88 33.62
N ARG A 34 -26.51 3.84 34.28
CA ARG A 34 -25.79 2.64 34.73
C ARG A 34 -25.09 1.95 33.54
N LYS A 35 -23.75 1.94 33.56
CA LYS A 35 -22.93 1.05 32.73
C LYS A 35 -23.15 -0.40 33.17
N LYS A 36 -23.83 -1.20 32.34
CA LYS A 36 -23.85 -2.67 32.48
C LYS A 36 -22.53 -3.22 31.95
N THR A 37 -21.60 -3.50 32.85
CA THR A 37 -20.40 -4.29 32.56
C THR A 37 -20.78 -5.77 32.41
N CYS A 38 -20.51 -6.32 31.23
CA CYS A 38 -20.67 -7.75 30.94
C CYS A 38 -19.46 -8.51 31.52
N ALA A 39 -19.59 -8.97 32.77
CA ALA A 39 -18.62 -9.84 33.41
C ALA A 39 -18.80 -11.28 32.91
N ARG A 40 -17.87 -11.76 32.07
CA ARG A 40 -17.77 -13.18 31.71
C ARG A 40 -17.23 -13.96 32.92
N LYS A 41 -18.07 -14.88 33.42
CA LYS A 41 -17.75 -15.89 34.42
C LYS A 41 -16.54 -16.73 33.96
N ALA A 42 -15.42 -16.61 34.66
CA ALA A 42 -14.36 -17.61 34.67
C ALA A 42 -14.78 -18.74 35.64
N LYS A 43 -15.16 -19.89 35.09
CA LYS A 43 -15.46 -21.09 35.90
C LYS A 43 -14.16 -21.84 36.16
N ARG A 44 -13.65 -21.68 37.38
CA ARG A 44 -12.57 -22.48 37.98
C ARG A 44 -13.11 -23.90 38.19
N VAL A 45 -12.51 -24.90 37.55
CA VAL A 45 -12.74 -26.33 37.88
C VAL A 45 -11.41 -26.88 38.38
N ARG A 46 -11.45 -27.45 39.59
CA ARG A 46 -10.34 -28.10 40.28
C ARG A 46 -10.16 -29.52 39.74
N ASN A 47 -8.91 -29.98 39.82
CA ASN A 47 -8.41 -31.33 39.56
C ASN A 47 -9.22 -32.45 40.22
N ALA A 48 -9.39 -33.57 39.50
CA ALA A 48 -9.33 -34.92 40.06
C ALA A 48 -9.04 -35.94 38.95
N GLY A 49 -8.26 -36.97 39.25
CA GLY A 49 -8.43 -38.29 38.66
C GLY A 49 -7.45 -38.74 37.58
N GLN A 50 -6.45 -39.54 38.01
CA GLN A 50 -5.69 -40.46 37.18
C GLN A 50 -6.63 -41.42 36.42
N GLY A 51 -6.25 -41.79 35.20
CA GLY A 51 -6.90 -42.86 34.43
C GLY A 51 -6.09 -43.19 33.19
N ALA A 52 -5.30 -44.25 33.26
CA ALA A 52 -4.53 -44.79 32.16
C ALA A 52 -5.46 -45.34 31.07
N LEU A 53 -5.32 -44.84 29.83
CA LEU A 53 -5.85 -45.49 28.64
C LEU A 53 -4.77 -45.48 27.55
N LYS A 54 -4.27 -46.67 27.24
CA LYS A 54 -3.46 -46.96 26.05
C LYS A 54 -4.36 -46.79 24.81
N GLY A 55 -3.99 -45.88 23.92
CA GLY A 55 -4.55 -45.68 22.58
C GLY A 55 -3.43 -45.68 21.53
N PRO A 56 -3.75 -45.92 20.25
CA PRO A 56 -2.87 -46.61 19.31
C PRO A 56 -1.68 -45.77 18.84
N VAL A 57 -0.59 -46.47 18.55
CA VAL A 57 0.63 -45.96 17.92
C VAL A 57 0.28 -45.44 16.53
N GLY A 58 0.06 -44.12 16.44
CA GLY A 58 -0.07 -43.40 15.18
C GLY A 58 1.30 -43.17 14.56
N SER A 59 1.63 -43.98 13.56
CA SER A 59 2.78 -43.80 12.69
C SER A 59 2.57 -42.60 11.76
N ASP A 60 3.14 -41.45 12.10
CA ASP A 60 3.53 -40.42 11.12
C ASP A 60 4.65 -39.56 11.72
N GLY A 61 5.87 -39.86 11.26
CA GLY A 61 7.12 -39.33 11.80
C GLY A 61 7.29 -37.83 11.59
N TYR A 62 7.11 -37.07 12.66
CA TYR A 62 7.62 -35.71 12.79
C TYR A 62 9.10 -35.75 13.16
N PHE A 63 9.95 -35.02 12.41
CA PHE A 63 11.31 -34.73 12.82
C PHE A 63 11.27 -33.66 13.92
N SER A 64 11.20 -34.08 15.19
CA SER A 64 11.66 -33.22 16.26
C SER A 64 13.18 -33.04 16.08
N GLY A 65 13.71 -31.84 16.31
CA GLY A 65 15.10 -31.45 16.03
C GLY A 65 16.18 -32.15 16.88
N ARG A 66 15.96 -33.41 17.25
CA ARG A 66 16.89 -34.26 18.02
C ARG A 66 17.21 -35.60 17.34
N SER A 67 16.54 -35.97 16.24
CA SER A 67 16.72 -37.26 15.59
C SER A 67 17.25 -37.11 14.16
N GLN A 68 18.45 -37.64 13.92
CA GLN A 68 19.00 -37.86 12.58
C GLN A 68 18.03 -38.72 11.71
N PRO A 69 18.15 -38.74 10.37
CA PRO A 69 17.36 -39.62 9.51
C PRO A 69 17.54 -41.08 9.93
N SER A 70 18.75 -41.43 10.37
CA SER A 70 19.13 -42.72 10.93
C SER A 70 18.32 -43.15 12.17
N ALA A 71 17.62 -42.23 12.85
CA ALA A 71 16.76 -42.54 13.98
C ALA A 71 15.35 -43.01 13.58
N THR A 72 14.98 -42.86 12.30
CA THR A 72 13.68 -43.33 11.77
C THR A 72 13.88 -44.49 10.80
N VAL A 73 12.95 -45.45 10.74
CA VAL A 73 13.01 -46.58 9.79
C VAL A 73 13.13 -46.08 8.34
N ARG A 74 12.42 -44.99 8.02
CA ARG A 74 12.46 -44.35 6.70
C ARG A 74 13.84 -43.76 6.39
N GLY A 75 14.41 -42.98 7.31
CA GLY A 75 15.73 -42.38 7.08
C GLY A 75 16.88 -43.38 7.11
N LYS A 76 16.76 -44.52 7.83
CA LYS A 76 17.70 -45.66 7.69
C LYS A 76 17.69 -46.23 6.28
N ARG A 77 16.51 -46.42 5.67
CA ARG A 77 16.39 -46.90 4.28
C ARG A 77 16.96 -45.91 3.27
N GLU A 78 16.69 -44.61 3.45
CA GLU A 78 17.20 -43.54 2.59
C GLU A 78 18.74 -43.42 2.70
N ALA A 79 19.29 -43.50 3.92
CA ALA A 79 20.74 -43.52 4.14
C ALA A 79 21.42 -44.76 3.54
N ALA A 80 20.85 -45.95 3.71
CA ALA A 80 21.37 -47.18 3.10
C ALA A 80 21.32 -47.13 1.57
N ALA A 81 20.25 -46.56 1.00
CA ALA A 81 20.13 -46.36 -0.44
C ALA A 81 21.15 -45.33 -0.97
N ALA A 82 21.43 -44.26 -0.22
CA ALA A 82 22.46 -43.30 -0.58
C ALA A 82 23.86 -43.93 -0.55
N LEU A 83 24.17 -44.73 0.46
CA LEU A 83 25.45 -45.44 0.58
C LEU A 83 25.70 -46.37 -0.61
N ARG A 84 24.69 -47.15 -1.02
CA ARG A 84 24.77 -47.99 -2.23
C ARG A 84 25.02 -47.19 -3.52
N LYS A 85 24.64 -45.91 -3.54
CA LYS A 85 24.85 -44.98 -4.68
C LYS A 85 26.16 -44.19 -4.57
N GLY A 86 27.05 -44.55 -3.65
CA GLY A 86 28.32 -43.84 -3.46
C GLY A 86 28.15 -42.44 -2.84
N SER A 87 27.17 -42.29 -1.94
CA SER A 87 26.88 -41.03 -1.25
C SER A 87 26.47 -41.25 0.21
N LEU A 88 26.55 -40.22 1.04
CA LEU A 88 26.10 -40.22 2.43
C LEU A 88 25.02 -39.17 2.60
N VAL A 89 24.00 -39.45 3.41
CA VAL A 89 23.04 -38.41 3.83
C VAL A 89 23.57 -37.77 5.10
N LEU A 90 23.96 -36.50 5.02
CA LEU A 90 24.42 -35.71 6.16
C LEU A 90 23.43 -34.60 6.45
N GLU A 91 23.20 -34.30 7.73
CA GLU A 91 22.59 -33.03 8.09
C GLU A 91 23.66 -31.94 8.04
N VAL A 92 23.41 -30.86 7.32
CA VAL A 92 24.30 -29.70 7.24
C VAL A 92 23.41 -28.50 7.49
N GLU A 93 23.65 -27.82 8.62
CA GLU A 93 22.91 -26.61 9.01
C GLU A 93 21.37 -26.81 9.00
N GLY A 94 20.89 -27.98 9.42
CA GLY A 94 19.47 -28.33 9.47
C GLY A 94 18.89 -28.95 8.19
N HIS A 95 19.73 -29.21 7.17
CA HIS A 95 19.33 -29.81 5.90
C HIS A 95 19.95 -31.19 5.70
N PHE A 96 19.13 -32.19 5.35
CA PHE A 96 19.65 -33.49 4.91
C PHE A 96 20.09 -33.40 3.46
N LEU A 97 21.41 -33.40 3.25
CA LEU A 97 22.05 -33.35 1.95
C LEU A 97 22.61 -34.73 1.60
N GLN A 98 22.38 -35.17 0.37
CA GLN A 98 23.05 -36.33 -0.19
C GLN A 98 24.43 -35.89 -0.71
N VAL A 99 25.46 -36.19 0.07
CA VAL A 99 26.85 -35.80 -0.18
C VAL A 99 27.59 -36.95 -0.86
N PRO A 100 28.17 -36.76 -2.07
CA PRO A 100 28.96 -37.80 -2.72
C PRO A 100 30.13 -38.24 -1.82
N LEU A 101 30.45 -39.54 -1.77
CA LEU A 101 31.59 -40.03 -0.99
C LEU A 101 32.94 -39.43 -1.46
N ARG A 102 33.02 -39.01 -2.73
CA ARG A 102 34.17 -38.31 -3.30
C ARG A 102 34.25 -36.81 -2.95
N GLN A 103 33.30 -36.27 -2.19
CA GLN A 103 33.30 -34.86 -1.80
C GLN A 103 34.56 -34.57 -0.98
N ARG A 104 35.38 -33.58 -1.40
CA ARG A 104 36.58 -33.25 -0.65
C ARG A 104 36.23 -32.51 0.63
N LEU A 105 37.02 -32.78 1.65
CA LEU A 105 36.87 -32.27 3.00
C LEU A 105 38.07 -31.40 3.36
N LYS A 106 37.85 -30.43 4.24
CA LYS A 106 38.89 -29.67 4.93
C LYS A 106 38.50 -29.60 6.40
N PHE A 107 39.28 -30.24 7.26
CA PHE A 107 39.13 -30.11 8.70
C PHE A 107 39.83 -28.83 9.17
N LEU A 108 39.17 -28.08 10.04
CA LEU A 108 39.63 -26.79 10.56
C LEU A 108 39.95 -27.04 12.05
N ASP A 109 41.24 -27.10 12.38
CA ASP A 109 41.73 -27.52 13.70
C ASP A 109 41.15 -26.69 14.85
N ALA A 110 40.10 -27.22 15.49
CA ALA A 110 39.72 -27.03 16.90
C ALA A 110 38.29 -27.56 17.10
N CYS A 111 38.13 -28.66 17.83
CA CYS A 111 36.82 -29.08 18.33
C CYS A 111 36.87 -29.20 19.86
N PRO A 112 36.83 -28.08 20.60
CA PRO A 112 36.88 -28.11 22.06
C PRO A 112 35.64 -28.82 22.63
N GLY A 113 35.86 -29.80 23.52
CA GLY A 113 34.80 -30.44 24.31
C GLY A 113 34.25 -31.78 23.81
N ARG A 114 35.03 -32.57 23.05
CA ARG A 114 34.68 -33.98 22.77
C ARG A 114 34.93 -34.88 23.99
N THR A 115 34.14 -35.95 24.13
CA THR A 115 34.48 -37.07 25.03
C THR A 115 35.74 -37.77 24.51
N THR A 116 36.48 -38.46 25.38
CA THR A 116 37.73 -39.17 25.03
C THR A 116 37.57 -40.07 23.80
N ALA A 117 36.53 -40.90 23.76
CA ALA A 117 36.28 -41.80 22.62
C ALA A 117 35.91 -41.07 21.30
N ALA A 118 35.24 -39.91 21.36
CA ALA A 118 34.93 -39.13 20.15
C ALA A 118 36.14 -38.32 19.67
N ALA A 119 37.01 -37.91 20.58
CA ALA A 119 38.28 -37.26 20.27
C ALA A 119 39.24 -38.23 19.57
N GLU A 120 39.40 -39.45 20.10
CA GLU A 120 40.23 -40.50 19.48
C GLU A 120 39.77 -40.82 18.05
N ARG A 121 38.46 -40.94 17.80
CA ARG A 121 37.95 -41.13 16.43
C ARG A 121 38.25 -39.94 15.54
N TYR A 122 38.08 -38.70 16.04
CA TYR A 122 38.39 -37.49 15.27
C TYR A 122 39.84 -37.50 14.78
N ASP A 123 40.76 -37.81 15.69
CA ASP A 123 42.19 -37.86 15.38
C ASP A 123 42.51 -38.91 14.30
N GLY A 124 41.75 -40.02 14.28
CA GLY A 124 41.84 -41.04 13.24
C GLY A 124 41.43 -40.57 11.85
N TYR A 125 40.38 -39.74 11.70
CA TYR A 125 39.86 -39.35 10.39
C TYR A 125 40.14 -37.91 9.94
N LYS A 126 40.61 -37.00 10.81
CA LYS A 126 40.83 -35.57 10.48
C LYS A 126 41.82 -35.34 9.34
N GLY A 127 42.70 -36.30 9.05
CA GLY A 127 43.63 -36.28 7.91
C GLY A 127 43.00 -36.66 6.56
N SER A 128 41.73 -37.05 6.53
CA SER A 128 41.06 -37.54 5.33
C SER A 128 40.79 -36.41 4.33
N GLY A 129 41.14 -36.62 3.06
CA GLY A 129 40.96 -35.65 1.98
C GLY A 129 39.54 -35.65 1.40
N ASN A 130 38.75 -36.70 1.63
CA ASN A 130 37.35 -36.80 1.23
C ASN A 130 36.49 -37.63 2.19
N LEU A 131 35.18 -37.63 1.93
CA LEU A 131 34.20 -38.28 2.78
C LEU A 131 34.33 -39.82 2.84
N LYS A 132 34.75 -40.46 1.75
CA LYS A 132 35.00 -41.90 1.69
C LYS A 132 36.13 -42.28 2.65
N GLU A 133 37.24 -41.55 2.55
CA GLU A 133 38.43 -41.74 3.40
C GLU A 133 38.08 -41.56 4.87
N ALA A 134 37.30 -40.52 5.21
CA ALA A 134 36.90 -40.28 6.59
C ALA A 134 36.09 -41.44 7.18
N LEU A 135 35.11 -41.97 6.44
CA LEU A 135 34.34 -43.15 6.87
C LEU A 135 35.22 -44.40 7.01
N SER A 136 36.16 -44.61 6.08
CA SER A 136 37.13 -45.71 6.13
C SER A 136 38.10 -45.58 7.32
N ALA A 137 38.43 -44.36 7.74
CA ALA A 137 39.22 -44.06 8.93
C ALA A 137 38.41 -44.09 10.24
N GLY A 138 37.17 -44.58 10.20
CA GLY A 138 36.34 -44.81 11.38
C GLY A 138 35.41 -43.66 11.77
N ALA A 139 35.23 -42.65 10.92
CA ALA A 139 34.22 -41.60 11.15
C ALA A 139 32.80 -42.19 11.11
N LEU A 140 32.01 -41.90 12.14
CA LEU A 140 30.57 -42.18 12.10
C LEU A 140 29.83 -41.01 11.42
N PRO A 141 28.66 -41.24 10.80
CA PRO A 141 27.83 -40.15 10.27
C PRO A 141 27.48 -39.07 11.30
N ASP A 142 27.30 -39.46 12.57
CA ASP A 142 27.06 -38.54 13.69
C ASP A 142 28.28 -37.67 14.00
N ASP A 143 29.49 -38.23 13.85
CA ASP A 143 30.73 -37.48 14.08
C ASP A 143 30.89 -36.38 12.99
N LEU A 144 30.65 -36.72 11.72
CA LEU A 144 30.71 -35.79 10.59
C LEU A 144 29.65 -34.69 10.67
N TYR A 145 28.43 -35.04 11.09
CA TYR A 145 27.38 -34.05 11.39
C TYR A 145 27.84 -33.06 12.46
N TYR A 146 28.37 -33.60 13.56
CA TYR A 146 28.86 -32.80 14.67
C TYR A 146 29.96 -31.82 14.21
N ASP A 147 30.91 -32.27 13.39
CA ASP A 147 31.99 -31.43 12.91
C ASP A 147 31.55 -30.32 11.97
N VAL A 148 30.61 -30.61 11.06
CA VAL A 148 30.02 -29.56 10.22
C VAL A 148 29.31 -28.53 11.09
N LYS A 149 28.53 -28.99 12.07
CA LYS A 149 27.77 -28.12 12.99
C LYS A 149 28.66 -27.27 13.89
N LYS A 150 29.83 -27.76 14.27
CA LYS A 150 30.81 -27.05 15.10
C LYS A 150 31.80 -26.23 14.30
N GLY A 151 31.73 -26.25 12.97
CA GLY A 151 32.68 -25.56 12.10
C GLY A 151 34.06 -26.21 12.04
N ALA A 152 34.21 -27.44 12.55
CA ALA A 152 35.46 -28.22 12.49
C ALA A 152 35.65 -28.93 11.14
N LEU A 153 34.60 -29.00 10.31
CA LEU A 153 34.65 -29.60 8.97
C LEU A 153 33.99 -28.69 7.94
N ALA A 154 34.71 -28.40 6.86
CA ALA A 154 34.23 -27.70 5.67
C ALA A 154 34.34 -28.56 4.41
N PHE A 155 33.43 -28.36 3.45
CA PHE A 155 33.45 -29.04 2.14
C PHE A 155 34.21 -28.22 1.09
N VAL A 156 35.02 -28.89 0.24
CA VAL A 156 35.85 -28.24 -0.80
C VAL A 156 35.59 -28.87 -2.20
N PRO A 157 35.11 -28.11 -3.21
CA PRO A 157 34.45 -26.81 -3.09
C PRO A 157 33.21 -26.89 -2.19
N LYS A 158 32.72 -25.74 -1.72
CA LYS A 158 31.51 -25.63 -0.89
C LYS A 158 30.39 -26.43 -1.56
N LEU A 159 29.64 -27.22 -0.78
CA LEU A 159 28.51 -27.97 -1.31
C LEU A 159 27.51 -27.00 -1.94
N VAL A 160 27.55 -26.91 -3.27
CA VAL A 160 26.46 -26.32 -4.04
C VAL A 160 25.45 -27.44 -4.17
N ALA A 161 24.35 -27.36 -3.43
CA ALA A 161 23.22 -28.23 -3.69
C ALA A 161 22.95 -28.16 -5.20
N LYS A 162 22.94 -29.30 -5.90
CA LYS A 162 22.42 -29.35 -7.28
C LYS A 162 20.96 -28.94 -7.19
N THR A 163 20.70 -27.65 -7.28
CA THR A 163 19.37 -27.09 -7.40
C THR A 163 18.77 -27.70 -8.66
N ALA A 164 17.61 -28.33 -8.49
CA ALA A 164 16.82 -28.75 -9.64
C ALA A 164 16.67 -27.52 -10.56
N ARG A 165 16.80 -27.70 -11.88
CA ARG A 165 16.80 -26.58 -12.87
C ARG A 165 15.46 -25.84 -13.00
N GLY A 166 14.62 -25.87 -11.98
CA GLY A 166 13.33 -25.19 -11.94
C GLY A 166 12.49 -25.62 -10.75
N PRO A 167 11.36 -24.94 -10.53
CA PRO A 167 10.43 -25.27 -9.48
C PRO A 167 9.90 -26.69 -9.64
N LEU A 168 9.65 -27.36 -8.51
CA LEU A 168 9.09 -28.70 -8.47
C LEU A 168 7.79 -28.76 -9.30
N PRO A 169 7.59 -29.73 -10.22
CA PRO A 169 6.37 -29.83 -11.02
C PRO A 169 5.15 -30.09 -10.14
N VAL A 170 3.97 -29.59 -10.54
CA VAL A 170 2.72 -29.67 -9.76
C VAL A 170 2.36 -31.10 -9.35
N SER A 171 2.66 -32.09 -10.20
CA SER A 171 2.44 -33.51 -9.92
C SER A 171 3.24 -34.05 -8.73
N LYS A 172 4.28 -33.34 -8.29
CA LYS A 172 5.11 -33.68 -7.14
C LYS A 172 4.83 -32.79 -5.91
N TRP A 173 3.84 -31.92 -5.98
CA TRP A 173 3.51 -31.05 -4.86
C TRP A 173 2.87 -31.84 -3.71
N PRO A 174 3.06 -31.40 -2.45
CA PRO A 174 2.41 -32.03 -1.31
C PRO A 174 0.88 -32.04 -1.41
N PRO A 175 0.22 -33.10 -0.87
CA PRO A 175 -1.24 -33.19 -0.88
C PRO A 175 -1.93 -31.95 -0.29
N GLY A 176 -2.98 -31.49 -0.97
CA GLY A 176 -3.78 -30.34 -0.56
C GLY A 176 -3.20 -28.97 -0.92
N VAL A 177 -2.03 -28.91 -1.57
CA VAL A 177 -1.52 -27.69 -2.19
C VAL A 177 -1.92 -27.67 -3.66
N ARG A 178 -2.50 -26.55 -4.10
CA ARG A 178 -2.87 -26.30 -5.50
C ARG A 178 -2.16 -25.07 -6.03
N VAL A 179 -2.08 -24.95 -7.35
CA VAL A 179 -1.56 -23.75 -8.01
C VAL A 179 -2.36 -22.53 -7.55
N ASP A 180 -1.67 -21.44 -7.20
CA ASP A 180 -2.28 -20.15 -6.94
C ASP A 180 -2.24 -19.33 -8.23
N ASP A 181 -3.35 -18.69 -8.60
CA ASP A 181 -3.41 -17.79 -9.75
C ASP A 181 -2.64 -16.49 -9.50
N ALA A 182 -2.29 -16.20 -8.24
CA ALA A 182 -1.39 -15.11 -7.92
C ALA A 182 0.03 -15.42 -8.44
N PRO A 183 0.74 -14.42 -8.98
CA PRO A 183 2.08 -14.64 -9.49
C PRO A 183 3.03 -15.01 -8.35
N ARG A 184 4.05 -15.78 -8.74
CA ARG A 184 5.17 -16.17 -7.88
C ARG A 184 5.82 -14.93 -7.27
N PRO A 185 6.01 -14.87 -5.94
CA PRO A 185 6.68 -13.73 -5.32
C PRO A 185 8.10 -13.59 -5.84
N TRP A 186 8.51 -12.37 -6.16
CA TRP A 186 9.85 -12.05 -6.67
C TRP A 186 11.01 -12.44 -5.77
N TRP A 187 10.78 -12.48 -4.45
CA TRP A 187 11.81 -12.85 -3.48
C TRP A 187 12.00 -14.36 -3.38
N LEU A 188 11.10 -15.17 -3.94
CA LEU A 188 11.17 -16.62 -3.82
C LEU A 188 12.33 -17.15 -4.68
N PRO A 189 13.15 -18.11 -4.21
CA PRO A 189 14.25 -18.68 -4.99
C PRO A 189 13.73 -19.42 -6.23
N GLU A 190 14.44 -19.34 -7.37
CA GLU A 190 13.99 -19.82 -8.70
C GLU A 190 13.51 -21.27 -8.72
N ASP A 191 14.16 -22.14 -7.94
CA ASP A 191 13.88 -23.56 -7.80
C ASP A 191 12.75 -23.90 -6.80
N TRP A 192 12.14 -22.89 -6.17
CA TRP A 192 10.98 -23.04 -5.29
C TRP A 192 9.67 -22.78 -6.04
N ALA A 193 8.69 -23.65 -5.79
CA ALA A 193 7.34 -23.48 -6.29
C ALA A 193 6.47 -22.66 -5.32
N TYR A 194 5.42 -22.03 -5.86
CA TYR A 194 4.46 -21.21 -5.12
C TYR A 194 3.04 -21.72 -5.37
N GLY A 195 2.27 -21.92 -4.31
CA GLY A 195 0.90 -22.39 -4.39
C GLY A 195 0.04 -21.96 -3.20
N MET A 196 -1.16 -22.53 -3.12
CA MET A 196 -2.15 -22.28 -2.08
C MET A 196 -2.54 -23.59 -1.42
N LYS A 197 -2.35 -23.70 -0.10
CA LYS A 197 -2.90 -24.79 0.71
C LYS A 197 -4.27 -24.39 1.25
N THR A 198 -5.28 -25.22 1.02
CA THR A 198 -6.62 -24.98 1.57
C THR A 198 -6.80 -25.81 2.83
N THR A 199 -7.12 -25.15 3.93
CA THR A 199 -7.50 -25.78 5.19
C THR A 199 -9.01 -25.66 5.37
N CYS A 200 -9.58 -26.32 6.38
CA CYS A 200 -11.00 -26.19 6.71
C CYS A 200 -11.42 -24.75 7.07
N LYS A 201 -10.48 -23.86 7.43
CA LYS A 201 -10.76 -22.50 7.91
C LYS A 201 -10.19 -21.39 7.03
N SER A 202 -9.18 -21.67 6.21
CA SER A 202 -8.45 -20.62 5.49
C SER A 202 -7.71 -21.13 4.26
N LYS A 203 -7.39 -20.18 3.37
CA LYS A 203 -6.44 -20.37 2.27
C LYS A 203 -5.09 -19.79 2.69
N LEU A 204 -4.05 -20.62 2.69
CA LEU A 204 -2.70 -20.25 3.12
C LEU A 204 -1.74 -20.32 1.93
N LYS A 205 -0.97 -19.24 1.73
CA LYS A 205 0.12 -19.23 0.76
C LYS A 205 1.19 -20.25 1.14
N ALA A 206 1.53 -21.13 0.22
CA ALA A 206 2.48 -22.23 0.41
C ALA A 206 3.67 -22.06 -0.53
N TYR A 207 4.87 -22.19 0.02
CA TYR A 207 6.14 -22.17 -0.70
C TYR A 207 6.74 -23.56 -0.62
N ILE A 208 7.01 -24.18 -1.77
CA ILE A 208 7.40 -25.58 -1.86
C ILE A 208 8.86 -25.63 -2.28
N ALA A 209 9.70 -26.12 -1.38
CA ALA A 209 11.12 -26.34 -1.64
C ALA A 209 11.33 -27.47 -2.67
N PRO A 210 12.51 -27.55 -3.31
CA PRO A 210 12.85 -28.62 -4.27
C PRO A 210 12.66 -30.05 -3.73
N ASN A 211 12.76 -30.23 -2.41
CA ASN A 211 12.54 -31.51 -1.73
C ASN A 211 11.06 -31.78 -1.36
N ALA A 212 10.12 -31.04 -1.97
CA ALA A 212 8.68 -31.11 -1.72
C ALA A 212 8.25 -30.74 -0.28
N ARG A 213 9.08 -30.07 0.53
CA ARG A 213 8.64 -29.54 1.83
C ARG A 213 7.88 -28.22 1.66
N ILE A 214 6.81 -28.04 2.45
CA ILE A 214 5.99 -26.81 2.45
C ILE A 214 6.45 -25.86 3.55
N TYR A 215 6.53 -24.58 3.21
CA TYR A 215 6.79 -23.47 4.11
C TYR A 215 5.75 -22.37 3.88
N TYR A 216 5.48 -21.53 4.90
CA TYR A 216 4.44 -20.50 4.84
C TYR A 216 4.98 -19.08 5.08
N HIS A 217 6.23 -18.96 5.53
CA HIS A 217 6.80 -17.70 5.97
C HIS A 217 8.17 -17.47 5.36
N ARG A 218 8.38 -16.27 4.81
CA ARG A 218 9.66 -15.87 4.19
C ARG A 218 10.86 -16.01 5.13
N PRO A 219 10.82 -15.59 6.42
CA PRO A 219 11.98 -15.74 7.31
C PRO A 219 12.46 -17.18 7.49
N VAL A 220 11.53 -18.15 7.46
CA VAL A 220 11.89 -19.57 7.53
C VAL A 220 12.60 -20.01 6.24
N ILE A 221 12.15 -19.51 5.09
CA ILE A 221 12.80 -19.78 3.80
C ILE A 221 14.18 -19.14 3.76
N GLU A 222 14.32 -17.90 4.20
CA GLU A 222 15.62 -17.19 4.31
C GLU A 222 16.61 -17.96 5.19
N MET A 223 16.15 -18.51 6.32
CA MET A 223 16.97 -19.37 7.19
C MET A 223 17.39 -20.66 6.47
N ILE A 224 16.50 -21.26 5.68
CA ILE A 224 16.75 -22.49 4.92
C ILE A 224 17.74 -22.26 3.78
N VAL A 225 17.62 -21.14 3.06
CA VAL A 225 18.52 -20.81 1.95
C VAL A 225 19.77 -20.06 2.41
N GLN A 226 19.84 -19.73 3.72
CA GLN A 226 20.91 -18.95 4.34
C GLN A 226 21.23 -17.66 3.59
N GLN A 227 20.19 -17.03 3.08
CA GLN A 227 20.28 -15.82 2.29
C GLN A 227 19.09 -14.94 2.63
N GLN A 228 19.35 -13.65 2.83
CA GLN A 228 18.28 -12.67 2.86
C GLN A 228 17.65 -12.60 1.47
N LEU A 229 16.46 -13.13 1.35
CA LEU A 229 15.72 -13.13 0.11
C LEU A 229 15.16 -11.74 -0.13
N GLY A 230 14.97 -11.37 -1.38
CA GLY A 230 14.31 -10.14 -1.75
C GLY A 230 14.93 -8.85 -1.20
N GLY A 231 16.19 -8.60 -1.55
CA GLY A 231 16.84 -7.30 -1.40
C GLY A 231 16.28 -6.23 -2.35
N LEU A 232 16.79 -5.01 -2.25
CA LEU A 232 16.31 -3.86 -3.03
C LEU A 232 16.40 -4.12 -4.55
N ASP A 233 17.48 -4.71 -5.06
CA ASP A 233 17.63 -4.93 -6.51
C ASP A 233 16.58 -5.91 -7.07
N GLY A 234 16.32 -7.02 -6.38
CA GLY A 234 15.24 -7.93 -6.78
C GLY A 234 13.85 -7.28 -6.71
N MET A 235 13.68 -6.31 -5.81
CA MET A 235 12.46 -5.54 -5.67
C MET A 235 12.29 -4.55 -6.83
N VAL A 236 13.37 -3.91 -7.25
CA VAL A 236 13.46 -3.00 -8.40
C VAL A 236 13.18 -3.75 -9.70
N GLU A 237 13.82 -4.90 -9.92
CA GLU A 237 13.58 -5.71 -11.12
C GLU A 237 12.14 -6.22 -11.19
N TRP A 238 11.56 -6.64 -10.05
CA TRP A 238 10.15 -6.96 -9.98
C TRP A 238 9.26 -5.76 -10.34
N ALA A 239 9.56 -4.58 -9.80
CA ALA A 239 8.82 -3.36 -10.06
C ALA A 239 8.83 -3.01 -11.56
N ARG A 240 10.02 -3.03 -12.19
CA ARG A 240 10.19 -2.80 -13.63
C ARG A 240 9.37 -3.78 -14.46
N ALA A 241 9.44 -5.08 -14.11
CA ALA A 241 8.65 -6.10 -14.79
C ALA A 241 7.15 -5.82 -14.68
N GLN A 242 6.63 -5.48 -13.49
CA GLN A 242 5.20 -5.18 -13.33
C GLN A 242 4.76 -3.92 -14.08
N ILE A 243 5.58 -2.86 -14.06
CA ILE A 243 5.33 -1.61 -14.78
C ILE A 243 5.25 -1.88 -16.28
N SER A 244 6.24 -2.58 -16.85
CA SER A 244 6.30 -2.90 -18.29
C SER A 244 5.11 -3.74 -18.76
N GLN A 245 4.57 -4.59 -17.88
CA GLN A 245 3.44 -5.46 -18.17
C GLN A 245 2.08 -4.83 -17.86
N GLY A 246 2.04 -3.58 -17.37
CA GLY A 246 0.79 -2.93 -16.96
C GLY A 246 0.06 -3.68 -15.83
N ARG A 247 0.81 -4.26 -14.89
CA ARG A 247 0.29 -5.05 -13.76
C ARG A 247 0.45 -4.30 -12.44
N ASP A 248 -0.36 -4.66 -11.46
CA ASP A 248 -0.20 -4.15 -10.09
C ASP A 248 1.04 -4.73 -9.40
N TRP A 249 1.38 -4.23 -8.21
CA TRP A 249 2.50 -4.75 -7.42
C TRP A 249 2.43 -6.27 -7.14
N SER A 250 1.22 -6.81 -7.06
CA SER A 250 0.98 -8.23 -6.83
C SER A 250 0.97 -9.03 -8.14
N GLY A 251 1.42 -8.42 -9.25
CA GLY A 251 1.45 -8.92 -10.61
C GLY A 251 0.12 -9.39 -11.18
N ARG A 252 -0.97 -8.81 -10.70
CA ARG A 252 -2.31 -9.03 -11.25
C ARG A 252 -2.60 -8.00 -12.35
N PRO A 253 -3.39 -8.36 -13.37
CA PRO A 253 -3.91 -7.39 -14.32
C PRO A 253 -4.65 -6.26 -13.60
N LEU A 254 -4.42 -5.03 -14.04
CA LEU A 254 -5.14 -3.88 -13.51
C LEU A 254 -6.62 -4.00 -13.85
N ARG A 255 -7.47 -3.85 -12.84
CA ARG A 255 -8.92 -3.88 -13.00
C ARG A 255 -9.45 -2.45 -13.05
N THR A 256 -9.70 -1.96 -14.24
CA THR A 256 -10.47 -0.75 -14.50
C THR A 256 -11.66 -1.12 -15.39
N GLN A 257 -12.77 -0.41 -15.20
CA GLN A 257 -13.90 -0.49 -16.14
C GLN A 257 -13.61 0.41 -17.34
N SER A 258 -14.35 0.23 -18.43
CA SER A 258 -14.14 1.05 -19.64
C SER A 258 -14.43 2.53 -19.36
N ASP A 259 -13.58 3.39 -19.91
CA ASP A 259 -13.71 4.85 -19.81
C ASP A 259 -15.08 5.34 -20.31
N ALA A 260 -15.64 4.67 -21.33
CA ALA A 260 -16.99 4.94 -21.85
C ALA A 260 -18.08 4.90 -20.77
N ARG A 261 -17.97 4.03 -19.75
CA ARG A 261 -18.94 3.99 -18.64
C ARG A 261 -18.89 5.24 -17.77
N LEU A 262 -17.69 5.82 -17.58
CA LEU A 262 -17.51 7.07 -16.87
C LEU A 262 -17.98 8.25 -17.72
N PHE A 263 -17.56 8.31 -18.99
CA PHE A 263 -17.91 9.40 -19.90
C PHE A 263 -19.41 9.45 -20.26
N ALA A 264 -20.12 8.32 -20.13
CA ALA A 264 -21.58 8.29 -20.20
C ALA A 264 -22.25 9.14 -19.09
N CYS A 265 -21.54 9.45 -18.00
CA CYS A 265 -22.02 10.34 -16.94
C CYS A 265 -21.76 11.83 -17.22
N LEU A 266 -21.12 12.17 -18.34
CA LEU A 266 -20.99 13.56 -18.79
C LEU A 266 -22.25 13.99 -19.56
N SER A 267 -22.66 15.24 -19.36
CA SER A 267 -23.68 15.89 -20.18
C SER A 267 -23.21 16.03 -21.63
N LYS A 268 -24.12 16.39 -22.56
CA LYS A 268 -23.75 16.63 -23.96
C LYS A 268 -22.70 17.75 -24.09
N GLN A 269 -22.87 18.84 -23.34
CA GLN A 269 -21.93 19.97 -23.34
C GLN A 269 -20.57 19.57 -22.75
N GLU A 270 -20.56 18.84 -21.64
CA GLU A 270 -19.32 18.36 -21.03
C GLU A 270 -18.58 17.38 -21.96
N ARG A 271 -19.29 16.47 -22.62
CA ARG A 271 -18.70 15.51 -23.56
C ARG A 271 -18.07 16.20 -24.77
N ALA A 272 -18.65 17.32 -25.23
CA ALA A 272 -18.05 18.13 -26.30
C ALA A 272 -16.72 18.78 -25.89
N CYS A 273 -16.45 18.88 -24.59
CA CYS A 273 -15.19 19.37 -24.04
C CYS A 273 -14.24 18.26 -23.59
N LEU A 274 -14.52 16.99 -23.93
CA LEU A 274 -13.70 15.86 -23.51
C LEU A 274 -12.31 15.95 -24.17
N PRO A 275 -11.23 16.13 -23.39
CA PRO A 275 -9.90 16.30 -23.94
C PRO A 275 -9.28 14.96 -24.36
N GLU A 276 -8.32 15.02 -25.27
CA GLU A 276 -7.45 13.88 -25.59
C GLU A 276 -6.35 13.68 -24.55
N VAL A 277 -5.75 12.49 -24.50
CA VAL A 277 -4.71 12.15 -23.50
C VAL A 277 -3.48 13.04 -23.67
N GLU A 278 -3.16 13.40 -24.90
CA GLU A 278 -1.99 14.20 -25.29
C GLU A 278 -2.11 15.66 -24.84
N GLU A 279 -3.31 16.15 -24.53
CA GLU A 279 -3.54 17.49 -23.95
C GLU A 279 -3.05 17.61 -22.50
N PHE A 280 -2.71 16.49 -21.86
CA PHE A 280 -2.27 16.45 -20.47
C PHE A 280 -0.76 16.28 -20.32
N HIS A 281 -0.25 16.90 -19.28
CA HIS A 281 1.05 16.60 -18.69
C HIS A 281 0.81 15.90 -17.34
N PHE A 282 0.86 14.56 -17.35
CA PHE A 282 0.70 13.76 -16.14
C PHE A 282 1.98 13.84 -15.30
N CYS A 283 1.83 14.32 -14.08
CA CYS A 283 2.91 14.58 -13.14
C CYS A 283 2.66 13.77 -11.87
N VAL A 284 3.61 12.93 -11.48
CA VAL A 284 3.57 12.27 -10.17
C VAL A 284 4.56 12.98 -9.26
N VAL A 285 4.09 13.45 -8.10
CA VAL A 285 4.94 14.14 -7.12
C VAL A 285 5.18 13.19 -5.96
N SER A 286 6.45 12.90 -5.69
CA SER A 286 6.85 11.91 -4.68
C SER A 286 8.23 12.27 -4.10
N ALA A 287 8.61 11.72 -2.95
CA ALA A 287 9.94 11.93 -2.38
C ALA A 287 10.34 10.79 -1.45
N ARG A 288 11.54 10.23 -1.65
CA ARG A 288 12.19 9.24 -0.75
C ARG A 288 11.40 7.95 -0.53
N ARG A 289 10.75 7.42 -1.58
CA ARG A 289 9.94 6.18 -1.49
C ARG A 289 10.42 5.04 -2.38
N ALA A 290 11.36 5.30 -3.29
CA ALA A 290 11.87 4.31 -4.24
C ALA A 290 12.84 3.28 -3.65
N THR A 291 13.18 3.37 -2.37
CA THR A 291 14.04 2.42 -1.66
C THR A 291 13.29 1.55 -0.64
N GLU A 292 12.04 1.92 -0.33
CA GLU A 292 11.21 1.21 0.64
C GLU A 292 10.14 0.37 -0.04
N ARG A 293 9.88 -0.82 0.48
CA ARG A 293 8.90 -1.75 -0.12
C ARG A 293 7.49 -1.17 -0.25
N THR A 294 7.02 -0.46 0.77
CA THR A 294 5.70 0.19 0.77
C THR A 294 5.65 1.32 -0.26
N GLY A 295 6.73 2.08 -0.38
CA GLY A 295 6.90 3.14 -1.37
C GLY A 295 6.91 2.61 -2.81
N ILE A 296 7.79 1.66 -3.12
CA ILE A 296 7.87 1.02 -4.44
C ILE A 296 6.52 0.38 -4.82
N ARG A 297 5.81 -0.25 -3.87
CA ARG A 297 4.47 -0.77 -4.12
C ARG A 297 3.50 0.31 -4.59
N GLY A 298 3.50 1.48 -3.95
CA GLY A 298 2.69 2.63 -4.38
C GLY A 298 3.07 3.07 -5.79
N ILE A 299 4.36 3.29 -6.00
CA ILE A 299 4.94 3.71 -7.28
C ILE A 299 4.51 2.80 -8.43
N VAL A 300 4.66 1.48 -8.28
CA VAL A 300 4.24 0.50 -9.30
C VAL A 300 2.75 0.60 -9.57
N ASN A 301 1.91 0.69 -8.54
CA ASN A 301 0.46 0.76 -8.75
C ASN A 301 0.03 2.01 -9.52
N VAL A 302 0.63 3.17 -9.23
CA VAL A 302 0.33 4.43 -9.92
C VAL A 302 0.89 4.42 -11.34
N GLN A 303 2.17 4.09 -11.50
CA GLN A 303 2.84 4.03 -12.80
C GLN A 303 2.12 3.08 -13.76
N SER A 304 1.87 1.84 -13.33
CA SER A 304 1.23 0.83 -14.18
C SER A 304 -0.17 1.28 -14.62
N ARG A 305 -0.94 1.96 -13.75
CA ARG A 305 -2.28 2.46 -14.08
C ARG A 305 -2.27 3.60 -15.09
N LEU A 306 -1.27 4.48 -15.03
CA LEU A 306 -1.12 5.56 -16.00
C LEU A 306 -0.69 4.99 -17.36
N VAL A 307 0.34 4.12 -17.37
CA VAL A 307 0.84 3.48 -18.60
C VAL A 307 -0.22 2.61 -19.27
N ALA A 308 -0.93 1.78 -18.51
CA ALA A 308 -2.00 0.93 -19.05
C ALA A 308 -3.18 1.75 -19.62
N ALA A 309 -3.32 3.02 -19.21
CA ALA A 309 -4.32 3.95 -19.73
C ALA A 309 -3.76 4.91 -20.80
N GLY A 310 -2.58 4.62 -21.36
CA GLY A 310 -1.97 5.36 -22.45
C GLY A 310 -1.20 6.62 -22.05
N ALA A 311 -1.09 6.95 -20.76
CA ALA A 311 -0.32 8.10 -20.30
C ALA A 311 1.15 7.75 -20.06
N ARG A 312 2.02 8.76 -20.25
CA ARG A 312 3.44 8.70 -19.92
C ARG A 312 3.75 9.74 -18.84
N PRO A 313 3.64 9.37 -17.55
CA PRO A 313 3.83 10.35 -16.49
C PRO A 313 5.31 10.69 -16.29
N ARG A 314 5.55 11.95 -15.89
CA ARG A 314 6.83 12.42 -15.37
C ARG A 314 6.80 12.47 -13.85
N TRP A 315 7.86 11.99 -13.22
CA TRP A 315 8.02 11.97 -11.77
C TRP A 315 8.86 13.16 -11.32
N TYR A 316 8.34 13.95 -10.40
CA TYR A 316 9.03 15.07 -9.77
C TYR A 316 9.37 14.68 -8.34
N VAL A 317 10.67 14.54 -8.09
CA VAL A 317 11.19 14.03 -6.82
C VAL A 317 12.27 14.93 -6.24
N ASP A 318 12.62 14.76 -4.97
CA ASP A 318 13.78 15.46 -4.43
C ASP A 318 15.07 15.01 -5.12
N GLU A 319 16.05 15.91 -5.22
CA GLU A 319 17.30 15.68 -5.97
C GLU A 319 17.98 14.35 -5.56
N ALA A 320 18.02 14.07 -4.25
CA ALA A 320 18.63 12.87 -3.71
C ALA A 320 17.93 11.56 -4.13
N SER A 321 16.65 11.64 -4.55
CA SER A 321 15.85 10.47 -4.93
C SER A 321 15.86 10.18 -6.44
N VAL A 322 16.38 11.09 -7.29
CA VAL A 322 16.22 10.98 -8.75
C VAL A 322 16.71 9.63 -9.29
N GLU A 323 17.90 9.21 -8.89
CA GLU A 323 18.50 7.95 -9.38
C GLU A 323 17.74 6.71 -8.90
N ASP A 324 17.23 6.70 -7.67
CA ASP A 324 16.43 5.56 -7.17
C ASP A 324 15.12 5.40 -7.95
N TYR A 325 14.47 6.50 -8.36
CA TYR A 325 13.28 6.42 -9.21
C TYR A 325 13.63 6.03 -10.65
N ARG A 326 14.77 6.48 -11.19
CA ARG A 326 15.26 6.05 -12.51
C ARG A 326 15.61 4.57 -12.55
N ARG A 327 16.15 4.01 -11.46
CA ARG A 327 16.37 2.56 -11.31
C ARG A 327 15.09 1.75 -11.46
N LEU A 328 13.93 2.30 -11.10
CA LEU A 328 12.62 1.69 -11.33
C LEU A 328 12.11 1.83 -12.78
N GLY A 329 12.87 2.48 -13.67
CA GLY A 329 12.50 2.73 -15.07
C GLY A 329 11.56 3.92 -15.28
N LEU A 330 11.56 4.90 -14.37
CA LEU A 330 10.66 6.05 -14.41
C LEU A 330 11.31 7.27 -15.07
N ASP A 331 10.52 8.11 -15.77
CA ASP A 331 10.95 9.46 -16.20
C ASP A 331 10.99 10.41 -14.99
N ALA A 332 12.03 10.29 -14.17
CA ALA A 332 12.21 11.08 -12.97
C ALA A 332 13.14 12.28 -13.20
N VAL A 333 12.70 13.43 -12.70
CA VAL A 333 13.43 14.69 -12.66
C VAL A 333 13.42 15.26 -11.25
N ALA A 334 14.48 15.99 -10.90
CA ALA A 334 14.49 16.75 -9.66
C ALA A 334 13.40 17.81 -9.68
N GLY A 335 12.63 17.94 -8.60
CA GLY A 335 11.65 19.00 -8.40
C GLY A 335 11.91 19.83 -7.15
N GLY A 336 12.76 19.33 -6.24
CA GLY A 336 12.95 19.89 -4.91
C GLY A 336 12.04 19.20 -3.89
N ARG A 337 11.60 19.92 -2.87
CA ARG A 337 10.62 19.39 -1.88
C ARG A 337 9.20 19.40 -2.46
N LEU A 338 8.19 19.16 -1.62
CA LEU A 338 6.79 19.06 -2.04
C LEU A 338 6.33 20.26 -2.90
N THR A 339 6.32 21.48 -2.36
CA THR A 339 5.84 22.68 -3.04
C THR A 339 6.69 23.06 -4.28
N PRO A 340 8.03 23.09 -4.21
CA PRO A 340 8.88 23.26 -5.41
C PRO A 340 8.60 22.23 -6.51
N SER A 341 8.45 20.94 -6.15
CA SER A 341 8.17 19.88 -7.14
C SER A 341 6.82 20.09 -7.83
N ARG A 342 5.80 20.49 -7.06
CA ARG A 342 4.48 20.83 -7.62
C ARG A 342 4.57 22.05 -8.54
N ASN A 343 5.29 23.10 -8.17
CA ASN A 343 5.49 24.28 -9.01
C ASN A 343 6.27 23.97 -10.29
N ARG A 344 7.31 23.12 -10.21
CA ARG A 344 8.05 22.66 -11.38
C ARG A 344 7.15 21.88 -12.34
N ALA A 345 6.29 21.01 -11.82
CA ALA A 345 5.29 20.29 -12.62
C ALA A 345 4.32 21.23 -13.36
N LEU A 346 3.83 22.28 -12.69
CA LEU A 346 2.98 23.31 -13.31
C LEU A 346 3.73 24.08 -14.41
N ALA A 347 4.98 24.45 -14.15
CA ALA A 347 5.81 25.17 -15.12
C ALA A 347 6.12 24.32 -16.37
N ASP A 348 6.46 23.04 -16.20
CA ASP A 348 6.67 22.10 -17.30
C ASP A 348 5.39 21.93 -18.14
N ALA A 349 4.23 21.80 -17.50
CA ALA A 349 2.94 21.70 -18.19
C ALA A 349 2.64 22.97 -18.99
N GLN A 350 2.85 24.15 -18.40
CA GLN A 350 2.65 25.44 -19.07
C GLN A 350 3.59 25.59 -20.27
N ARG A 351 4.88 25.27 -20.14
CA ARG A 351 5.83 25.33 -21.27
C ARG A 351 5.43 24.42 -22.42
N ARG A 352 4.75 23.30 -22.12
CA ARG A 352 4.23 22.37 -23.12
C ARG A 352 2.84 22.74 -23.65
N GLY A 353 2.22 23.80 -23.13
CA GLY A 353 0.84 24.18 -23.46
C GLY A 353 -0.21 23.14 -23.02
N LYS A 354 0.08 22.33 -22.00
CA LYS A 354 -0.77 21.21 -21.57
C LYS A 354 -1.49 21.50 -20.24
N ALA A 355 -2.62 20.83 -20.00
CA ALA A 355 -3.20 20.80 -18.67
C ALA A 355 -2.31 19.94 -17.74
N CYS A 356 -2.05 20.41 -16.53
CA CYS A 356 -1.25 19.67 -15.57
C CYS A 356 -2.16 18.74 -14.76
N VAL A 357 -1.83 17.46 -14.68
CA VAL A 357 -2.46 16.53 -13.72
C VAL A 357 -1.41 16.19 -12.68
N GLN A 358 -1.68 16.48 -11.41
CA GLN A 358 -0.78 16.07 -10.32
C GLN A 358 -1.39 14.93 -9.54
N ILE A 359 -0.55 13.94 -9.22
CA ILE A 359 -0.94 12.67 -8.63
C ILE A 359 0.05 12.30 -7.52
N SER A 360 -0.45 11.90 -6.35
CA SER A 360 0.35 11.25 -5.30
C SER A 360 0.63 9.80 -5.64
N ASP A 361 1.81 9.31 -5.26
CA ASP A 361 2.31 7.98 -5.61
C ASP A 361 1.77 6.84 -4.74
N ASP A 362 0.97 7.12 -3.72
CA ASP A 362 0.33 6.14 -2.84
C ASP A 362 -1.16 5.90 -3.13
N ILE A 363 -1.71 6.49 -4.20
CA ILE A 363 -3.11 6.27 -4.54
C ILE A 363 -3.29 4.84 -5.04
N SER A 364 -4.11 4.08 -4.32
CA SER A 364 -4.38 2.67 -4.62
C SER A 364 -5.52 2.48 -5.64
N ARG A 365 -6.44 3.45 -5.72
CA ARG A 365 -7.65 3.35 -6.54
C ARG A 365 -8.35 4.70 -6.75
N TRP A 366 -8.99 4.83 -7.92
CA TRP A 366 -9.97 5.86 -8.25
C TRP A 366 -11.34 5.20 -8.46
N GLU A 367 -12.37 5.76 -7.85
CA GLU A 367 -13.74 5.26 -7.98
C GLU A 367 -14.71 6.42 -8.25
N TYR A 368 -15.63 6.20 -9.17
CA TYR A 368 -16.76 7.09 -9.39
C TYR A 368 -18.05 6.41 -8.92
N HIS A 369 -18.85 7.12 -8.13
CA HIS A 369 -20.11 6.61 -7.60
C HIS A 369 -21.29 7.34 -8.24
N LYS A 370 -22.14 6.61 -8.97
CA LYS A 370 -23.36 7.20 -9.56
C LYS A 370 -24.44 7.42 -8.49
N GLY A 371 -25.44 8.22 -8.85
CA GLY A 371 -26.61 8.52 -8.02
C GLY A 371 -26.53 9.91 -7.43
N ASN A 372 -27.68 10.44 -7.02
CA ASN A 372 -27.80 11.67 -6.26
C ASN A 372 -28.77 11.41 -5.10
N LEU A 373 -28.26 11.39 -3.87
CA LEU A 373 -29.11 11.17 -2.68
C LEU A 373 -29.67 12.48 -2.11
N GLN A 374 -29.64 13.56 -2.90
CA GLN A 374 -30.38 14.79 -2.55
C GLN A 374 -31.89 14.55 -2.48
N GLU A 375 -32.40 13.55 -3.22
CA GLU A 375 -33.79 13.09 -3.16
C GLU A 375 -34.17 12.53 -1.77
N LEU A 376 -33.17 12.21 -0.92
CA LEU A 376 -33.39 11.82 0.47
C LEU A 376 -33.59 13.02 1.42
N SER A 377 -34.03 14.17 0.90
CA SER A 377 -34.44 15.31 1.72
C SER A 377 -35.66 14.92 2.57
N GLY A 378 -35.61 15.16 3.88
CA GLY A 378 -36.71 14.86 4.81
C GLY A 378 -36.64 13.48 5.48
N ILE A 379 -35.64 12.65 5.15
CA ILE A 379 -35.37 11.39 5.86
C ILE A 379 -34.50 11.64 7.09
N ASP A 380 -34.69 10.87 8.16
CA ASP A 380 -33.83 10.87 9.35
C ASP A 380 -32.34 10.70 8.98
N ALA A 381 -31.46 11.36 9.72
CA ALA A 381 -30.03 11.38 9.43
C ALA A 381 -29.39 9.98 9.46
N ASN A 382 -29.83 9.09 10.35
CA ASN A 382 -29.29 7.72 10.42
C ASN A 382 -29.75 6.89 9.23
N GLU A 383 -31.03 7.03 8.85
CA GLU A 383 -31.59 6.33 7.70
C GLU A 383 -30.96 6.83 6.39
N LYS A 384 -30.77 8.15 6.26
CA LYS A 384 -30.04 8.75 5.14
C LYS A 384 -28.62 8.21 5.02
N LEU A 385 -27.91 8.07 6.14
CA LEU A 385 -26.57 7.49 6.17
C LEU A 385 -26.59 5.98 5.84
N ARG A 386 -27.59 5.23 6.30
CA ARG A 386 -27.77 3.81 5.98
C ARG A 386 -27.94 3.61 4.48
N GLN A 387 -28.86 4.36 3.86
CA GLN A 387 -29.11 4.30 2.42
C GLN A 387 -27.88 4.73 1.60
N ALA A 388 -27.14 5.75 2.06
CA ALA A 388 -25.89 6.15 1.41
C ALA A 388 -24.80 5.07 1.48
N ASN A 389 -24.70 4.34 2.60
CA ASN A 389 -23.78 3.21 2.71
C ASN A 389 -24.18 2.02 1.82
N GLU A 390 -25.48 1.78 1.66
CA GLU A 390 -26.01 0.75 0.77
C GLU A 390 -25.72 1.11 -0.71
N ALA A 391 -26.02 2.35 -1.11
CA ALA A 391 -25.71 2.87 -2.44
C ALA A 391 -24.20 2.85 -2.73
N ALA A 392 -23.35 3.20 -1.77
CA ALA A 392 -21.89 3.13 -1.91
C ALA A 392 -21.35 1.70 -2.14
N ARG A 393 -22.13 0.68 -1.77
CA ARG A 393 -21.82 -0.75 -1.99
C ARG A 393 -22.50 -1.31 -3.23
N SER A 394 -23.34 -0.53 -3.91
CA SER A 394 -24.10 -0.97 -5.07
C SER A 394 -23.20 -1.27 -6.28
N LYS A 395 -23.80 -1.85 -7.33
CA LYS A 395 -23.12 -2.14 -8.61
C LYS A 395 -22.84 -0.87 -9.43
N ASP A 396 -23.29 0.29 -8.99
CA ASP A 396 -23.16 1.57 -9.70
C ASP A 396 -21.79 2.25 -9.50
N ARG A 397 -20.92 1.64 -8.69
CA ARG A 397 -19.53 2.02 -8.56
C ARG A 397 -18.75 1.68 -9.83
N ILE A 398 -18.06 2.69 -10.37
CA ILE A 398 -17.14 2.56 -11.51
C ILE A 398 -15.70 2.68 -11.00
N VAL A 399 -14.89 1.63 -11.18
CA VAL A 399 -13.44 1.71 -10.93
C VAL A 399 -12.79 2.28 -12.17
N VAL A 400 -12.21 3.47 -12.06
CA VAL A 400 -11.73 4.25 -13.21
C VAL A 400 -10.20 4.31 -13.26
N SER A 401 -9.65 4.55 -14.45
CA SER A 401 -8.23 4.89 -14.59
C SER A 401 -7.97 6.34 -14.15
N PRO A 402 -6.75 6.68 -13.70
CA PRO A 402 -6.40 8.08 -13.41
C PRO A 402 -6.51 8.99 -14.65
N VAL A 403 -6.27 8.45 -15.85
CA VAL A 403 -6.41 9.20 -17.11
C VAL A 403 -7.87 9.54 -17.38
N ALA A 404 -8.78 8.56 -17.28
CA ALA A 404 -10.21 8.80 -17.46
C ALA A 404 -10.76 9.79 -16.42
N ALA A 405 -10.31 9.67 -15.17
CA ALA A 405 -10.64 10.60 -14.10
C ALA A 405 -10.21 12.04 -14.44
N ALA A 406 -8.99 12.25 -14.93
CA ALA A 406 -8.49 13.57 -15.32
C ALA A 406 -9.24 14.14 -16.53
N ARG A 407 -9.50 13.32 -17.55
CA ARG A 407 -10.31 13.69 -18.73
C ARG A 407 -11.70 14.13 -18.33
N PHE A 408 -12.35 13.34 -17.46
CA PHE A 408 -13.68 13.64 -16.94
C PHE A 408 -13.71 14.96 -16.17
N LEU A 409 -12.74 15.22 -15.29
CA LEU A 409 -12.66 16.48 -14.55
C LEU A 409 -12.45 17.68 -15.48
N LEU A 410 -11.50 17.60 -16.42
CA LEU A 410 -11.20 18.72 -17.32
C LEU A 410 -12.39 19.02 -18.26
N ALA A 411 -13.07 18.00 -18.74
CA ALA A 411 -14.30 18.15 -19.53
C ALA A 411 -15.37 18.93 -18.77
N LYS A 412 -15.61 18.58 -17.51
CA LYS A 412 -16.52 19.31 -16.63
C LYS A 412 -16.06 20.75 -16.38
N MET A 413 -14.77 20.96 -16.12
CA MET A 413 -14.21 22.30 -15.87
C MET A 413 -14.40 23.24 -17.07
N ARG A 414 -14.11 22.75 -18.27
CA ARG A 414 -14.20 23.53 -19.51
C ARG A 414 -15.65 23.87 -19.89
N ALA A 415 -16.60 23.00 -19.53
CA ALA A 415 -18.03 23.18 -19.79
C ALA A 415 -18.78 23.98 -18.71
N ALA A 416 -18.26 24.03 -17.48
CA ALA A 416 -18.91 24.74 -16.37
C ALA A 416 -18.90 26.26 -16.55
N GLU A 417 -19.94 26.91 -16.05
CA GLU A 417 -19.98 28.37 -15.91
C GLU A 417 -18.83 28.86 -15.01
N GLY A 418 -18.25 30.01 -15.37
CA GLY A 418 -17.04 30.52 -14.72
C GLY A 418 -15.73 29.83 -15.13
N ARG A 419 -15.79 28.71 -15.88
CA ARG A 419 -14.64 27.98 -16.47
C ARG A 419 -13.49 27.78 -15.47
N PRO A 420 -13.74 27.10 -14.33
CA PRO A 420 -12.76 26.91 -13.27
C PRO A 420 -11.45 26.31 -13.81
N ARG A 421 -10.31 26.79 -13.30
CA ARG A 421 -8.98 26.34 -13.75
C ARG A 421 -8.31 25.31 -12.84
N LEU A 422 -8.95 24.97 -11.73
CA LEU A 422 -8.55 23.89 -10.84
C LEU A 422 -9.73 22.96 -10.61
N GLY A 423 -9.52 21.66 -10.82
CA GLY A 423 -10.51 20.64 -10.53
C GLY A 423 -9.93 19.47 -9.77
N GLY A 424 -10.75 18.78 -9.01
CA GLY A 424 -10.30 17.65 -8.19
C GLY A 424 -11.43 16.78 -7.67
N VAL A 425 -11.04 15.90 -6.74
CA VAL A 425 -11.88 14.81 -6.23
C VAL A 425 -12.43 15.13 -4.84
N PHE A 426 -13.35 14.28 -4.38
CA PHE A 426 -13.79 14.34 -3.00
C PHE A 426 -12.60 14.09 -2.04
N PRO A 427 -12.40 14.92 -0.99
CA PRO A 427 -11.19 14.88 -0.18
C PRO A 427 -11.16 13.72 0.82
N THR A 428 -12.16 12.83 0.81
CA THR A 428 -12.23 11.68 1.72
C THR A 428 -12.56 10.40 0.94
N GLY A 429 -12.05 9.26 1.42
CA GLY A 429 -12.41 7.94 0.89
C GLY A 429 -13.82 7.46 1.30
N ASN A 430 -14.63 8.30 1.95
CA ASN A 430 -15.96 7.93 2.41
C ASN A 430 -16.99 8.12 1.29
N ALA A 431 -17.25 7.04 0.54
CA ALA A 431 -18.21 7.00 -0.56
C ALA A 431 -19.64 7.40 -0.13
N ALA A 432 -20.09 7.01 1.08
CA ALA A 432 -21.42 7.39 1.56
C ALA A 432 -21.52 8.92 1.75
N LEU A 433 -20.51 9.54 2.37
CA LEU A 433 -20.48 11.00 2.53
C LEU A 433 -20.40 11.72 1.18
N SER A 434 -19.59 11.21 0.26
CA SER A 434 -19.55 11.67 -1.14
C SER A 434 -20.96 11.67 -1.76
N LEU A 435 -21.74 10.60 -1.55
CA LEU A 435 -23.08 10.47 -2.10
C LEU A 435 -24.11 11.44 -1.49
N LEU A 436 -23.87 11.88 -0.24
CA LEU A 436 -24.71 12.82 0.51
C LEU A 436 -24.44 14.28 0.19
N THR A 437 -23.35 14.56 -0.55
CA THR A 437 -23.01 15.92 -1.00
C THR A 437 -23.48 16.15 -2.44
N GLU A 438 -23.64 17.42 -2.83
CA GLU A 438 -23.87 17.79 -4.24
C GLU A 438 -22.85 17.11 -5.17
N ALA A 439 -23.22 16.74 -6.39
CA ALA A 439 -22.30 15.99 -7.26
C ALA A 439 -21.04 16.80 -7.64
N VAL A 440 -21.19 18.12 -7.76
CA VAL A 440 -20.13 19.06 -8.08
C VAL A 440 -20.22 20.24 -7.12
N SER A 441 -19.09 20.73 -6.65
CA SER A 441 -18.98 21.95 -5.84
C SER A 441 -18.02 22.94 -6.49
N THR A 442 -18.37 24.24 -6.51
CA THR A 442 -17.56 25.28 -7.16
C THR A 442 -16.69 26.09 -6.21
N GLN A 443 -16.85 25.88 -4.90
CA GLN A 443 -16.13 26.60 -3.83
C GLN A 443 -15.49 25.64 -2.81
N GLY A 444 -15.51 24.34 -3.11
CA GLY A 444 -14.98 23.31 -2.23
C GLY A 444 -13.45 23.21 -2.26
N PHE A 445 -12.87 22.86 -1.12
CA PHE A 445 -11.45 22.49 -1.01
C PHE A 445 -11.05 21.38 -2.00
N ILE A 446 -9.96 21.59 -2.76
CA ILE A 446 -9.36 20.61 -3.68
C ILE A 446 -8.14 19.97 -3.02
N LEU A 447 -8.20 18.67 -2.81
CA LEU A 447 -7.13 17.89 -2.18
C LEU A 447 -5.90 17.77 -3.11
N GLY A 448 -4.70 17.95 -2.56
CA GLY A 448 -3.45 17.92 -3.31
C GLY A 448 -3.02 16.55 -3.88
N ASP A 449 -3.73 15.47 -3.54
CA ASP A 449 -3.39 14.10 -3.95
C ASP A 449 -3.74 13.78 -5.40
N PHE A 450 -4.85 14.33 -5.92
CA PHE A 450 -5.24 14.16 -7.32
C PHE A 450 -6.05 15.36 -7.80
N PHE A 451 -5.45 16.17 -8.67
CA PHE A 451 -6.11 17.34 -9.24
C PHE A 451 -5.68 17.60 -10.69
N VAL A 452 -6.53 18.36 -11.40
CA VAL A 452 -6.29 18.85 -12.75
C VAL A 452 -6.21 20.38 -12.72
N HIS A 453 -5.17 20.93 -13.32
CA HIS A 453 -4.91 22.35 -13.40
C HIS A 453 -4.81 22.79 -14.87
N ASP A 454 -5.76 23.60 -15.31
CA ASP A 454 -5.93 24.02 -16.70
C ASP A 454 -5.32 25.42 -16.94
N ARG A 455 -4.00 25.47 -17.19
CA ARG A 455 -3.27 26.65 -17.66
C ARG A 455 -3.47 27.95 -16.82
N SER A 456 -3.64 27.82 -15.51
CA SER A 456 -3.76 28.96 -14.58
C SER A 456 -2.38 29.55 -14.18
N PRO A 457 -2.30 30.86 -13.86
CA PRO A 457 -1.07 31.47 -13.35
C PRO A 457 -0.80 31.13 -11.88
N CYS A 458 -1.78 30.63 -11.13
CA CYS A 458 -1.62 30.33 -9.70
C CYS A 458 -0.48 29.32 -9.45
N ARG A 459 0.24 29.49 -8.34
CA ARG A 459 1.34 28.62 -7.89
C ARG A 459 1.19 28.27 -6.42
N PHE A 460 1.85 27.19 -6.01
CA PHE A 460 1.98 26.86 -4.60
C PHE A 460 2.92 27.85 -3.92
N ASP A 461 2.54 28.29 -2.73
CA ASP A 461 3.40 29.09 -1.87
C ASP A 461 4.52 28.24 -1.28
N GLU A 462 5.77 28.49 -1.69
CA GLU A 462 6.91 27.68 -1.25
C GLU A 462 7.30 27.92 0.22
N SER A 463 6.76 28.97 0.87
CA SER A 463 6.89 29.13 2.32
C SER A 463 6.04 28.11 3.10
N MET A 464 5.03 27.52 2.45
CA MET A 464 4.20 26.49 3.04
C MET A 464 4.84 25.11 2.87
N THR A 465 4.86 24.36 3.96
CA THR A 465 5.40 23.00 4.00
C THR A 465 4.32 21.94 4.19
N LEU A 466 3.13 22.36 4.63
CA LEU A 466 1.93 21.55 4.83
C LEU A 466 0.71 22.40 4.51
N LYS A 467 -0.43 21.78 4.18
CA LYS A 467 -1.69 22.49 3.87
C LYS A 467 -1.59 23.43 2.67
N GLU A 468 -0.59 23.21 1.82
CA GLU A 468 -0.33 23.96 0.59
C GLU A 468 -1.47 23.83 -0.43
N ASP A 469 -2.24 22.75 -0.36
CA ASP A 469 -3.44 22.52 -1.18
C ASP A 469 -4.61 23.42 -0.79
N TYR A 470 -4.74 23.79 0.47
CA TYR A 470 -5.74 24.78 0.92
C TYR A 470 -5.42 26.16 0.35
N ASP A 471 -4.16 26.59 0.44
CA ASP A 471 -3.70 27.84 -0.13
C ASP A 471 -3.86 27.88 -1.65
N PHE A 472 -3.49 26.79 -2.32
CA PHE A 472 -3.61 26.67 -3.77
C PHE A 472 -5.07 26.70 -4.24
N THR A 473 -5.98 26.10 -3.47
CA THR A 473 -7.43 26.20 -3.72
C THR A 473 -7.90 27.65 -3.56
N CYS A 474 -7.52 28.33 -2.47
CA CYS A 474 -7.91 29.72 -2.22
C CYS A 474 -7.37 30.66 -3.30
N SER A 475 -6.14 30.44 -3.76
CA SER A 475 -5.54 31.20 -4.87
C SER A 475 -6.38 31.10 -6.14
N HIS A 476 -6.90 29.91 -6.47
CA HIS A 476 -7.78 29.74 -7.62
C HIS A 476 -9.17 30.35 -7.42
N LEU A 477 -9.72 30.29 -6.21
CA LEU A 477 -11.00 30.93 -5.90
C LEU A 477 -10.90 32.46 -5.96
N ALA A 478 -9.78 33.02 -5.50
CA ALA A 478 -9.51 34.45 -5.62
C ALA A 478 -9.38 34.87 -7.09
N GLU A 479 -8.50 34.19 -7.84
CA GLU A 479 -8.20 34.50 -9.24
C GLU A 479 -9.40 34.24 -10.17
N HIS A 480 -9.92 33.01 -10.18
CA HIS A 480 -10.91 32.55 -11.16
C HIS A 480 -12.34 32.61 -10.64
N GLY A 481 -12.56 32.80 -9.33
CA GLY A 481 -13.89 32.87 -8.73
C GLY A 481 -14.55 31.51 -8.48
N ALA A 482 -13.98 30.43 -9.04
CA ALA A 482 -14.47 29.07 -8.89
C ALA A 482 -13.35 28.05 -9.05
N VAL A 483 -13.56 26.91 -8.40
CA VAL A 483 -12.87 25.62 -8.65
C VAL A 483 -13.91 24.58 -9.08
N LEU A 484 -13.52 23.35 -9.37
CA LEU A 484 -14.46 22.26 -9.62
C LEU A 484 -14.12 21.01 -8.82
N ARG A 485 -14.87 20.75 -7.76
CA ARG A 485 -14.75 19.50 -7.02
C ARG A 485 -15.81 18.51 -7.46
N CYS A 486 -15.43 17.40 -8.07
CA CYS A 486 -16.34 16.31 -8.35
C CYS A 486 -16.46 15.43 -7.10
N ASN A 487 -17.52 15.64 -6.32
CA ASN A 487 -17.70 14.90 -5.07
C ASN A 487 -18.04 13.43 -5.30
N ARG A 488 -18.45 13.04 -6.51
CA ARG A 488 -18.73 11.63 -6.89
C ARG A 488 -17.49 10.84 -7.29
N LEU A 489 -16.38 11.52 -7.53
CA LEU A 489 -15.09 10.89 -7.82
C LEU A 489 -14.27 10.88 -6.52
N ILE A 490 -13.87 9.69 -6.08
CA ILE A 490 -13.11 9.48 -4.85
C ILE A 490 -11.79 8.77 -5.15
N ILE A 491 -10.80 9.01 -4.30
CA ILE A 491 -9.52 8.29 -4.31
C ILE A 491 -9.30 7.56 -2.99
N HIS A 492 -8.56 6.45 -3.06
CA HIS A 492 -8.15 5.68 -1.90
C HIS A 492 -6.63 5.84 -1.72
N VAL A 493 -6.24 6.62 -0.72
CA VAL A 493 -4.88 7.13 -0.51
C VAL A 493 -4.46 6.90 0.96
N ALA A 494 -3.17 6.68 1.22
CA ALA A 494 -2.61 6.44 2.54
C ALA A 494 -2.03 7.74 3.15
N HIS A 495 -2.89 8.76 3.28
CA HIS A 495 -2.50 10.16 3.52
C HIS A 495 -1.71 10.44 4.82
N GLU A 496 -1.83 9.60 5.85
CA GLU A 496 -1.26 9.87 7.19
C GLU A 496 -0.22 8.86 7.66
N THR A 497 -0.09 7.71 6.98
CA THR A 497 0.74 6.58 7.45
C THR A 497 1.90 6.25 6.54
N ASN A 498 2.07 7.01 5.45
CA ASN A 498 3.19 6.82 4.54
C ASN A 498 4.51 7.32 5.15
N SER A 499 5.58 6.62 4.84
CA SER A 499 6.94 7.13 4.96
C SER A 499 7.23 8.19 3.90
N GLY A 500 8.00 9.21 4.26
CA GLY A 500 8.42 10.28 3.36
C GLY A 500 7.39 11.40 3.16
N GLY A 501 7.58 12.21 2.11
CA GLY A 501 6.67 13.28 1.71
C GLY A 501 6.26 14.24 2.85
N ALA A 502 4.99 14.65 2.84
CA ALA A 502 4.42 15.54 3.87
C ALA A 502 4.51 14.95 5.29
N VAL A 503 4.42 13.62 5.44
CA VAL A 503 4.51 12.96 6.76
C VAL A 503 5.87 13.21 7.42
N SER A 504 6.95 13.23 6.63
CA SER A 504 8.30 13.51 7.15
C SER A 504 8.51 14.94 7.67
N VAL A 505 7.61 15.86 7.31
CA VAL A 505 7.63 17.27 7.73
C VAL A 505 6.81 17.48 9.01
N ARG A 506 5.86 16.59 9.31
CA ARG A 506 5.01 16.69 10.50
C ARG A 506 5.84 16.40 11.74
N ASP A 507 5.70 17.24 12.75
CA ASP A 507 6.22 16.94 14.07
C ASP A 507 5.14 16.31 14.94
N SER A 508 5.55 15.45 15.87
CA SER A 508 4.62 14.75 16.77
C SER A 508 3.82 15.68 17.70
N LYS A 509 4.22 16.96 17.83
CA LYS A 509 3.51 17.96 18.62
C LYS A 509 2.56 18.82 17.77
N GLY A 510 2.53 18.64 16.45
CA GLY A 510 1.71 19.42 15.51
C GLY A 510 2.08 20.91 15.43
N ASN A 511 3.31 21.28 15.78
CA ASN A 511 3.77 22.67 15.68
C ASN A 511 3.79 23.15 14.22
N LYS A 512 4.24 22.29 13.31
CA LYS A 512 4.35 22.60 11.88
C LYS A 512 2.98 22.76 11.24
N GLU A 513 1.99 21.95 11.63
CA GLU A 513 0.60 22.14 11.23
C GLU A 513 0.07 23.50 11.69
N ARG A 514 0.27 23.85 12.98
CA ARG A 514 -0.19 25.14 13.53
C ARG A 514 0.49 26.34 12.85
N GLU A 515 1.78 26.24 12.53
CA GLU A 515 2.51 27.26 11.78
C GLU A 515 1.90 27.49 10.39
N ASN A 516 1.66 26.41 9.62
CA ASN A 516 1.05 26.51 8.29
C ASN A 516 -0.42 27.00 8.37
N ILE A 517 -1.16 26.64 9.43
CA ILE A 517 -2.50 27.17 9.69
C ILE A 517 -2.46 28.67 9.97
N ALA A 518 -1.48 29.16 10.73
CA ALA A 518 -1.30 30.59 10.97
C ALA A 518 -1.00 31.35 9.68
N ILE A 519 -0.17 30.77 8.79
CA ILE A 519 0.07 31.33 7.45
C ILE A 519 -1.25 31.43 6.67
N LEU A 520 -2.06 30.36 6.62
CA LEU A 520 -3.35 30.34 5.95
C LEU A 520 -4.31 31.40 6.49
N MET A 521 -4.44 31.53 7.81
CA MET A 521 -5.35 32.50 8.44
C MET A 521 -4.92 33.94 8.18
N ARG A 522 -3.61 34.22 8.14
CA ARG A 522 -3.08 35.54 7.80
C ARG A 522 -3.27 35.87 6.33
N LYS A 523 -3.01 34.91 5.43
CA LYS A 523 -3.11 35.11 3.98
C LYS A 523 -4.56 35.17 3.49
N TRP A 524 -5.46 34.45 4.15
CA TRP A 524 -6.88 34.34 3.78
C TRP A 524 -7.79 34.64 4.99
N PRO A 525 -7.85 35.91 5.44
CA PRO A 525 -8.60 36.29 6.63
C PRO A 525 -10.08 35.91 6.50
N GLY A 526 -10.61 35.24 7.52
CA GLY A 526 -12.02 34.81 7.59
C GLY A 526 -12.36 33.53 6.81
N VAL A 527 -11.46 33.01 5.97
CA VAL A 527 -11.69 31.77 5.19
C VAL A 527 -11.52 30.52 6.05
N PHE A 528 -10.59 30.54 6.99
CA PHE A 528 -10.23 29.40 7.83
C PHE A 528 -10.66 29.56 9.27
N ARG A 529 -11.13 28.46 9.87
CA ARG A 529 -11.41 28.37 11.31
C ARG A 529 -10.84 27.06 11.86
N PRO A 530 -10.34 27.02 13.12
CA PRO A 530 -9.94 25.77 13.75
C PRO A 530 -11.09 24.75 13.76
N HIS A 531 -10.77 23.46 13.60
CA HIS A 531 -11.77 22.41 13.62
C HIS A 531 -12.19 22.10 15.08
N GLY A 532 -13.44 22.43 15.44
CA GLY A 532 -13.92 22.36 16.83
C GLY A 532 -13.77 20.99 17.51
N THR A 533 -13.86 19.88 16.77
CA THR A 533 -13.77 18.51 17.33
C THR A 533 -12.49 17.74 16.97
N ARG A 534 -11.60 18.29 16.13
CA ARG A 534 -10.41 17.57 15.62
C ARG A 534 -9.09 18.24 16.02
N GLY A 535 -9.14 19.13 17.00
CA GLY A 535 -7.98 19.83 17.52
C GLY A 535 -7.50 20.99 16.64
N SER A 536 -6.42 21.63 17.07
CA SER A 536 -5.84 22.83 16.46
C SER A 536 -4.99 22.56 15.21
N GLU A 537 -4.80 21.29 14.84
CA GLU A 537 -4.01 20.84 13.69
C GLU A 537 -4.86 20.68 12.41
N GLN A 538 -6.17 20.88 12.53
CA GLN A 538 -7.11 20.83 11.42
C GLN A 538 -7.92 22.12 11.31
N VAL A 539 -8.28 22.48 10.09
CA VAL A 539 -9.06 23.67 9.77
C VAL A 539 -10.30 23.33 8.96
N LEU A 540 -11.34 24.12 9.15
CA LEU A 540 -12.49 24.21 8.27
C LEU A 540 -12.27 25.38 7.32
N MET A 541 -12.33 25.09 6.02
CA MET A 541 -12.30 26.09 4.97
C MET A 541 -13.73 26.47 4.56
N ARG A 542 -14.06 27.76 4.58
CA ARG A 542 -15.31 28.30 4.07
C ARG A 542 -15.03 29.56 3.25
N TRP A 543 -15.22 29.47 1.94
CA TRP A 543 -15.05 30.62 1.06
C TRP A 543 -16.25 31.57 1.18
N PRO A 544 -16.07 32.86 1.53
CA PRO A 544 -17.20 33.77 1.78
C PRO A 544 -17.85 34.33 0.50
N GLY A 545 -17.44 33.87 -0.68
CA GLY A 545 -17.91 34.41 -1.97
C GLY A 545 -17.24 35.74 -2.33
N ARG A 546 -17.27 36.13 -3.62
CA ARG A 546 -16.51 37.30 -4.13
C ARG A 546 -16.91 38.64 -3.50
N ALA A 547 -18.15 38.79 -3.03
CA ALA A 547 -18.63 40.05 -2.47
C ALA A 547 -17.91 40.46 -1.18
N ALA A 548 -17.38 39.49 -0.41
CA ALA A 548 -16.71 39.76 0.87
C ALA A 548 -15.20 40.05 0.73
N CYS A 549 -14.55 39.63 -0.36
CA CYS A 549 -13.08 39.66 -0.48
C CYS A 549 -12.51 40.93 -1.13
N ARG A 550 -13.33 41.86 -1.63
CA ARG A 550 -12.86 43.11 -2.28
C ARG A 550 -12.65 44.28 -1.30
N GLY A 551 -12.76 44.05 0.00
CA GLY A 551 -12.67 45.09 1.04
C GLY A 551 -11.53 44.91 2.04
N ALA A 552 -10.55 44.04 1.76
CA ALA A 552 -9.40 43.76 2.63
C ALA A 552 -8.09 44.05 1.90
#